data_AF-A0A420RF16-F1
#
_entry.id   AF-A0A420RF16-F1
#
_cell.length_a   1.000
_cell.length_b   1.000
_cell.length_c   1.000
_cell.angle_alpha   90.00
_cell.angle_beta   90.00
_cell.angle_gamma   90.00
#
_symmetry.space_group_name_H-M   'P 1'
#
loop_
_entity.id
_entity.type
_entity.pdbx_description
1 polymer ?
#
loop_
_entity_poly.entity_id
_entity_poly.type
_entity_poly.pdbx_seq_one_letter_code
_entity_poly.pdbx_strand_id
1 'polypeptide(L)'
;MRPTVHGMKAARDRTGEPEHTIPVSIAKPHQPYSDEFVSEAGSMALVMIEVVGPTLLDAVEAALAATETTRDLKDGPSPSPSRRAARVSNAVIRSWEWRGPDGEPLRDAPLQFSMKSGRSGKTVAWPPRTLPQALRLIVVLQGAHAFPVALSGGPRHGELLTMQIGSLGKRGGSSVYEFRTWKFENPGGRQSEAPAPSIAIQAILQQERLANIFRRHHGLKGNGLWVSPRYPDKVPSLAHVFNSFVEILGLERWLTDGGMNPHRFRKTLARIVALALVHAPKILMDVFGHRDEQMTIMRYILSDPGILSEVQQVVREMLILKGVEAINKADEVQGAGAEKLRGRVALFARRLGKSALDPQNIREFARAMTAEGSSWAVVAPGIVCTNFTDGGLCNKGHGQANPHYCHPACENQLILPDDEDKASRSVVQAIETVQYNLELLEHAFVDDDVMLIAQFRGQIKSVLGRWKKVDEYFSKSSLLTRLVPNVVLLK
;
A
#
# COMPACT_ATOMS: atom_id res chain seq x y z
N MET A 1 -17.15 8.65 -33.50
CA MET A 1 -17.12 10.13 -33.58
C MET A 1 -16.90 10.67 -32.17
N ARG A 2 -15.83 11.44 -31.95
CA ARG A 2 -15.58 12.13 -30.67
C ARG A 2 -16.24 13.52 -30.75
N PRO A 3 -16.90 14.02 -29.68
CA PRO A 3 -17.50 15.35 -29.72
C PRO A 3 -16.42 16.43 -29.65
N THR A 4 -16.42 17.32 -30.64
CA THR A 4 -15.58 18.52 -30.70
C THR A 4 -16.33 19.66 -30.03
N VAL A 5 -15.79 20.20 -28.94
CA VAL A 5 -16.30 21.43 -28.31
C VAL A 5 -15.70 22.61 -29.04
N HIS A 6 -16.51 23.39 -29.77
CA HIS A 6 -16.09 24.65 -30.37
C HIS A 6 -16.11 25.77 -29.32
N GLY A 7 -14.97 25.95 -28.66
CA GLY A 7 -14.70 27.08 -27.78
C GLY A 7 -14.28 28.33 -28.56
N MET A 8 -14.98 29.42 -28.25
CA MET A 8 -14.76 30.84 -28.55
C MET A 8 -13.39 31.27 -29.14
N LYS A 9 -13.47 32.14 -30.16
CA LYS A 9 -12.36 32.84 -30.81
C LYS A 9 -11.32 33.34 -29.78
N ALA A 10 -10.14 32.71 -29.78
CA ALA A 10 -8.98 33.18 -29.03
C ALA A 10 -8.52 34.55 -29.56
N ALA A 11 -8.04 35.41 -28.66
CA ALA A 11 -7.45 36.69 -28.97
C ALA A 11 -6.20 36.50 -29.86
N ARG A 12 -6.09 37.29 -30.94
CA ARG A 12 -4.95 37.27 -31.87
C ARG A 12 -3.68 37.69 -31.13
N ASP A 13 -2.69 36.80 -31.12
CA ASP A 13 -1.34 37.12 -30.70
C ASP A 13 -0.69 38.08 -31.73
N ARG A 14 0.16 38.98 -31.26
CA ARG A 14 0.48 40.27 -31.94
C ARG A 14 1.47 40.16 -33.10
N THR A 15 1.92 38.96 -33.43
CA THR A 15 2.86 38.65 -34.50
C THR A 15 2.37 37.38 -35.18
N GLY A 16 2.00 37.46 -36.47
CA GLY A 16 1.31 36.39 -37.22
C GLY A 16 2.16 35.14 -37.51
N GLU A 17 2.76 34.56 -36.49
CA GLU A 17 3.43 33.26 -36.57
C GLU A 17 2.38 32.13 -36.45
N PRO A 18 2.50 31.07 -37.27
CA PRO A 18 1.66 29.89 -37.10
C PRO A 18 1.94 29.26 -35.73
N GLU A 19 0.88 29.03 -34.97
CA GLU A 19 0.92 28.41 -33.65
C GLU A 19 1.62 27.05 -33.75
N HIS A 20 2.89 26.99 -33.33
CA HIS A 20 3.59 25.72 -33.17
C HIS A 20 2.93 24.97 -32.02
N THR A 21 1.90 24.20 -32.35
CA THR A 21 1.36 23.17 -31.47
C THR A 21 2.42 22.09 -31.33
N ILE A 22 3.35 22.29 -30.39
CA ILE A 22 4.15 21.19 -29.88
C ILE A 22 3.14 20.23 -29.26
N PRO A 23 2.97 19.00 -29.78
CA PRO A 23 2.14 18.03 -29.12
C PRO A 23 2.82 17.71 -27.79
N VAL A 24 2.37 18.37 -26.72
CA VAL A 24 2.69 17.98 -25.36
C VAL A 24 2.04 16.61 -25.21
N SER A 25 2.81 15.54 -25.37
CA SER A 25 2.37 14.23 -24.92
C SER A 25 2.16 14.37 -23.43
N ILE A 26 0.90 14.49 -23.00
CA ILE A 26 0.54 14.36 -21.59
C ILE A 26 0.90 12.92 -21.26
N ALA A 27 2.12 12.70 -20.77
CA ALA A 27 2.57 11.40 -20.32
C ALA A 27 1.54 10.93 -19.31
N LYS A 28 0.82 9.84 -19.60
CA LYS A 28 -0.17 9.29 -18.68
C LYS A 28 0.52 9.14 -17.32
N PRO A 29 0.05 9.83 -16.27
CA PRO A 29 0.68 9.75 -14.96
C PRO A 29 0.61 8.29 -14.50
N HIS A 30 1.75 7.73 -14.12
CA HIS A 30 1.81 6.37 -13.59
C HIS A 30 0.82 6.21 -12.44
N GLN A 31 -0.15 5.34 -12.60
CA GLN A 31 -1.14 5.04 -11.58
C GLN A 31 -0.58 4.04 -10.56
N PRO A 32 -1.06 4.05 -9.31
CA PRO A 32 -0.75 3.00 -8.35
C PRO A 32 -1.11 1.60 -8.91
N TYR A 33 -0.54 0.55 -8.32
CA TYR A 33 -0.99 -0.81 -8.59
C TYR A 33 -2.36 -1.06 -7.98
N SER A 34 -3.11 -2.00 -8.56
CA SER A 34 -4.38 -2.46 -7.98
C SER A 34 -4.11 -3.36 -6.78
N ASP A 35 -5.10 -3.49 -5.91
CA ASP A 35 -4.97 -4.27 -4.68
C ASP A 35 -4.82 -5.77 -5.00
N GLU A 36 -5.48 -6.24 -6.05
CA GLU A 36 -5.36 -7.62 -6.56
C GLU A 36 -3.93 -7.90 -7.04
N PHE A 37 -3.32 -6.98 -7.79
CA PHE A 37 -1.94 -7.14 -8.23
C PHE A 37 -0.97 -7.20 -7.05
N VAL A 38 -1.11 -6.28 -6.09
CA VAL A 38 -0.21 -6.22 -4.92
C VAL A 38 -0.34 -7.49 -4.07
N SER A 39 -1.56 -8.00 -3.90
CA SER A 39 -1.84 -9.24 -3.16
C SER A 39 -1.22 -10.45 -3.84
N GLU A 40 -1.47 -10.64 -5.13
CA GLU A 40 -0.99 -11.80 -5.89
C GLU A 40 0.53 -11.75 -6.12
N ALA A 41 1.08 -10.60 -6.49
CA ALA A 41 2.52 -10.44 -6.65
C ALA A 41 3.26 -10.57 -5.31
N GLY A 42 2.66 -10.05 -4.23
CA GLY A 42 3.18 -10.18 -2.87
C GLY A 42 3.20 -11.62 -2.40
N SER A 43 2.11 -12.36 -2.55
CA SER A 43 2.04 -13.78 -2.15
C SER A 43 3.06 -14.64 -2.90
N MET A 44 3.22 -14.41 -4.21
CA MET A 44 4.23 -15.13 -4.99
C MET A 44 5.66 -14.71 -4.63
N ALA A 45 5.90 -13.43 -4.31
CA ALA A 45 7.20 -12.98 -3.82
C ALA A 45 7.54 -13.65 -2.48
N LEU A 46 6.57 -13.79 -1.56
CA LEU A 46 6.76 -14.49 -0.29
C LEU A 46 7.15 -15.95 -0.50
N VAL A 47 6.42 -16.69 -1.33
CA VAL A 47 6.76 -18.09 -1.67
C VAL A 47 8.15 -18.19 -2.29
N MET A 48 8.52 -17.25 -3.17
CA MET A 48 9.87 -17.22 -3.75
C MET A 48 10.95 -16.95 -2.71
N ILE A 49 10.73 -16.06 -1.75
CA ILE A 49 11.71 -15.69 -0.72
C ILE A 49 11.85 -16.77 0.35
N GLU A 50 10.73 -17.31 0.82
CA GLU A 50 10.70 -18.23 1.95
C GLU A 50 10.97 -19.66 1.51
N VAL A 51 10.31 -20.11 0.43
CA VAL A 51 10.31 -21.53 0.05
C VAL A 51 11.35 -21.85 -1.03
N VAL A 52 11.38 -21.07 -2.12
CA VAL A 52 12.21 -21.39 -3.30
C VAL A 52 13.64 -20.84 -3.17
N GLY A 53 13.78 -19.63 -2.62
CA GLY A 53 15.02 -18.86 -2.59
C GLY A 53 16.19 -19.61 -1.95
N PRO A 54 16.07 -20.13 -0.72
CA PRO A 54 17.16 -20.82 -0.03
C PRO A 54 17.72 -21.99 -0.84
N THR A 55 16.87 -22.93 -1.25
CA THR A 55 17.30 -24.13 -1.98
C THR A 55 17.84 -23.81 -3.38
N LEU A 56 17.30 -22.77 -4.04
CA LEU A 56 17.78 -22.33 -5.34
C LEU A 56 19.18 -21.71 -5.26
N LEU A 57 19.45 -20.91 -4.21
CA LEU A 57 20.77 -20.33 -3.97
C LEU A 57 21.80 -21.43 -3.69
N ASP A 58 21.45 -22.41 -2.86
CA ASP A 58 22.32 -23.56 -2.56
C ASP A 58 22.66 -24.37 -3.82
N ALA A 59 21.65 -24.66 -4.65
CA ALA A 59 21.82 -25.40 -5.90
C ALA A 59 22.74 -24.66 -6.89
N VAL A 60 22.58 -23.34 -7.01
CA VAL A 60 23.39 -22.51 -7.90
C VAL A 60 24.82 -22.39 -7.37
N GLU A 61 25.01 -22.18 -6.07
CA GLU A 61 26.34 -22.12 -5.44
C GLU A 61 27.11 -23.43 -5.66
N ALA A 62 26.47 -24.58 -5.42
CA ALA A 62 27.06 -25.89 -5.66
C ALA A 62 27.40 -26.13 -7.15
N ALA A 63 26.49 -25.74 -8.05
CA ALA A 63 26.70 -25.90 -9.48
C ALA A 63 27.86 -25.02 -10.01
N LEU A 64 28.01 -23.80 -9.49
CA LEU A 64 29.09 -22.88 -9.85
C LEU A 64 30.43 -23.36 -9.29
N ALA A 65 30.49 -23.79 -8.02
CA ALA A 65 31.70 -24.35 -7.41
C ALA A 65 32.21 -25.59 -8.18
N ALA A 66 31.30 -26.47 -8.63
CA ALA A 66 31.67 -27.64 -9.43
C ALA A 66 32.25 -27.29 -10.82
N THR A 67 31.95 -26.08 -11.34
CA THR A 67 32.58 -25.60 -12.58
C THR A 67 33.99 -25.06 -12.38
N GLU A 68 34.32 -24.56 -11.18
CA GLU A 68 35.66 -24.04 -10.86
C GLU A 68 36.65 -25.19 -10.76
N THR A 69 36.30 -26.26 -10.04
CA THR A 69 37.15 -27.46 -9.87
C THR A 69 37.45 -28.19 -11.18
N THR A 70 36.67 -27.96 -12.23
CA THR A 70 36.82 -28.62 -13.54
C THR A 70 37.48 -27.76 -14.61
N ARG A 71 37.74 -26.47 -14.34
CA ARG A 71 38.51 -25.57 -15.22
C ARG A 71 40.00 -25.90 -15.23
N ASP A 72 40.52 -26.50 -14.15
CA ASP A 72 41.95 -26.81 -13.99
C ASP A 72 42.38 -28.17 -14.58
N LEU A 73 41.43 -29.02 -14.99
CA LEU A 73 41.72 -30.33 -15.56
C LEU A 73 42.08 -30.22 -17.05
N LYS A 74 43.36 -29.99 -17.36
CA LYS A 74 43.90 -29.96 -18.73
C LYS A 74 44.22 -31.34 -19.29
N ASP A 75 43.30 -32.30 -19.30
CA ASP A 75 43.63 -33.60 -19.92
C ASP A 75 42.54 -34.17 -20.83
N GLY A 76 42.97 -34.58 -22.02
CA GLY A 76 42.29 -35.45 -22.96
C GLY A 76 41.49 -34.78 -24.10
N PRO A 77 41.10 -35.56 -25.14
CA PRO A 77 40.34 -35.13 -26.32
C PRO A 77 38.85 -34.86 -25.99
N SER A 78 38.62 -34.20 -24.86
CA SER A 78 37.30 -33.94 -24.30
C SER A 78 36.69 -32.66 -24.89
N PRO A 79 35.36 -32.46 -24.76
CA PRO A 79 34.68 -31.27 -25.27
C PRO A 79 35.32 -29.97 -24.74
N SER A 80 35.11 -28.87 -25.48
CA SER A 80 35.59 -27.54 -25.09
C SER A 80 35.34 -27.25 -23.59
N PRO A 81 36.23 -26.51 -22.89
CA PRO A 81 36.10 -26.23 -21.47
C PRO A 81 34.70 -25.73 -21.06
N SER A 82 34.06 -24.94 -21.93
CA SER A 82 32.67 -24.48 -21.77
C SER A 82 31.61 -25.59 -21.75
N ARG A 83 31.72 -26.59 -22.64
CA ARG A 83 30.80 -27.74 -22.68
C ARG A 83 30.99 -28.66 -21.48
N ARG A 84 32.23 -28.80 -21.00
CA ARG A 84 32.56 -29.57 -19.79
C ARG A 84 31.94 -28.93 -18.56
N ALA A 85 32.14 -27.63 -18.37
CA ALA A 85 31.53 -26.85 -17.29
C ALA A 85 29.99 -26.92 -17.33
N ALA A 86 29.39 -26.82 -18.53
CA ALA A 86 27.95 -26.97 -18.70
C ALA A 86 27.44 -28.37 -18.34
N ARG A 87 28.18 -29.43 -18.68
CA ARG A 87 27.80 -30.82 -18.33
C ARG A 87 27.82 -31.03 -16.81
N VAL A 88 28.87 -30.57 -16.14
CA VAL A 88 29.06 -30.75 -14.70
C VAL A 88 28.02 -29.95 -13.91
N SER A 89 27.85 -28.67 -14.21
CA SER A 89 26.82 -27.84 -13.56
C SER A 89 25.41 -28.38 -13.81
N ASN A 90 25.09 -28.82 -15.03
CA ASN A 90 23.78 -29.42 -15.30
C ASN A 90 23.58 -30.76 -14.56
N ALA A 91 24.65 -31.54 -14.33
CA ALA A 91 24.55 -32.78 -13.56
C ALA A 91 24.19 -32.47 -12.10
N VAL A 92 24.87 -31.49 -11.48
CA VAL A 92 24.59 -31.03 -10.10
C VAL A 92 23.14 -30.58 -9.97
N ILE A 93 22.64 -29.74 -10.88
CA ILE A 93 21.26 -29.24 -10.85
C ILE A 93 20.23 -30.36 -11.03
N ARG A 94 20.53 -31.38 -11.84
CA ARG A 94 19.61 -32.52 -12.07
C ARG A 94 19.52 -33.46 -10.88
N SER A 95 20.62 -33.63 -10.15
CA SER A 95 20.67 -34.48 -8.95
C SER A 95 20.32 -33.71 -7.67
N TRP A 96 19.99 -32.41 -7.77
CA TRP A 96 19.70 -31.60 -6.61
C TRP A 96 18.37 -31.99 -5.96
N GLU A 97 18.39 -32.18 -4.64
CA GLU A 97 17.19 -32.42 -3.86
C GLU A 97 16.51 -31.10 -3.51
N TRP A 98 15.48 -30.74 -4.28
CA TRP A 98 14.67 -29.55 -4.04
C TRP A 98 13.84 -29.75 -2.76
N ARG A 99 14.24 -29.08 -1.68
CA ARG A 99 13.58 -29.16 -0.37
C ARG A 99 13.17 -27.77 0.09
N GLY A 100 12.00 -27.70 0.73
CA GLY A 100 11.53 -26.47 1.37
C GLY A 100 12.22 -26.21 2.71
N PRO A 101 11.89 -25.09 3.39
CA PRO A 101 12.42 -24.74 4.71
C PRO A 101 12.13 -25.81 5.77
N ASP A 102 11.00 -26.50 5.65
CA ASP A 102 10.55 -27.55 6.56
C ASP A 102 11.23 -28.91 6.28
N GLY A 103 12.13 -28.99 5.31
CA GLY A 103 12.83 -30.21 4.90
C GLY A 103 12.04 -31.13 3.96
N GLU A 104 10.76 -30.83 3.74
CA GLU A 104 9.88 -31.55 2.82
C GLU A 104 10.31 -31.37 1.35
N PRO A 105 10.23 -32.42 0.51
CA PRO A 105 10.62 -32.35 -0.89
C PRO A 105 9.61 -31.53 -1.71
N LEU A 106 10.09 -30.54 -2.46
CA LEU A 106 9.32 -29.73 -3.40
C LEU A 106 9.09 -30.50 -4.71
N ARG A 107 8.26 -31.55 -4.65
CA ARG A 107 7.94 -32.41 -5.80
C ARG A 107 7.11 -31.70 -6.85
N ASP A 108 6.17 -30.86 -6.41
CA ASP A 108 5.36 -30.02 -7.27
C ASP A 108 5.90 -28.59 -7.32
N ALA A 109 5.59 -27.87 -8.40
CA ALA A 109 5.95 -26.46 -8.52
C ALA A 109 5.20 -25.67 -7.45
N PRO A 110 5.90 -24.95 -6.54
CA PRO A 110 5.24 -24.15 -5.52
C PRO A 110 4.46 -22.97 -6.12
N LEU A 111 4.70 -22.66 -7.40
CA LEU A 111 4.03 -21.61 -8.16
C LEU A 111 3.73 -22.11 -9.58
N GLN A 112 2.63 -21.62 -10.17
CA GLN A 112 2.35 -21.82 -11.58
C GLN A 112 3.26 -20.92 -12.43
N PHE A 113 4.38 -21.46 -12.90
CA PHE A 113 5.27 -20.74 -13.81
C PHE A 113 4.67 -20.72 -15.22
N SER A 114 4.23 -19.56 -15.69
CA SER A 114 3.80 -19.36 -17.07
C SER A 114 4.97 -18.78 -17.86
N MET A 115 5.57 -19.56 -18.75
CA MET A 115 6.58 -19.00 -19.67
C MET A 115 6.46 -19.59 -21.06
N LYS A 116 6.48 -18.72 -22.06
CA LYS A 116 6.70 -19.08 -23.46
C LYS A 116 8.19 -18.87 -23.79
N SER A 117 9.00 -19.94 -23.80
CA SER A 117 10.40 -19.80 -24.21
C SER A 117 10.54 -19.72 -25.74
N GLY A 118 10.77 -18.53 -26.32
CA GLY A 118 11.09 -18.36 -27.75
C GLY A 118 10.09 -19.01 -28.73
N ARG A 119 10.46 -19.09 -30.02
CA ARG A 119 9.60 -19.62 -31.12
C ARG A 119 8.99 -21.02 -30.89
N SER A 120 9.33 -21.73 -29.81
CA SER A 120 8.82 -23.07 -29.49
C SER A 120 8.12 -23.20 -28.13
N GLY A 121 7.71 -22.11 -27.46
CA GLY A 121 6.62 -22.15 -26.46
C GLY A 121 6.70 -23.16 -25.30
N LYS A 122 7.89 -23.53 -24.80
CA LYS A 122 8.01 -24.46 -23.66
C LYS A 122 8.15 -23.73 -22.32
N THR A 123 7.36 -24.18 -21.35
CA THR A 123 7.29 -23.77 -19.93
C THR A 123 8.63 -24.03 -19.22
N VAL A 124 9.00 -23.19 -18.24
CA VAL A 124 10.04 -23.59 -17.28
C VAL A 124 9.46 -24.73 -16.45
N ALA A 125 9.90 -25.95 -16.76
CA ALA A 125 9.52 -27.11 -15.97
C ALA A 125 10.19 -27.00 -14.60
N TRP A 126 9.38 -27.02 -13.54
CA TRP A 126 9.86 -27.33 -12.21
C TRP A 126 10.06 -28.85 -12.09
N PRO A 127 11.12 -29.32 -11.43
CA PRO A 127 12.32 -28.58 -11.02
C PRO A 127 13.22 -28.22 -12.21
N PRO A 128 14.04 -27.15 -12.12
CA PRO A 128 14.96 -26.78 -13.19
C PRO A 128 15.99 -27.91 -13.41
N ARG A 129 16.24 -28.27 -14.66
CA ARG A 129 17.13 -29.41 -15.04
C ARG A 129 18.47 -28.97 -15.60
N THR A 130 18.68 -27.67 -15.72
CA THR A 130 19.88 -27.08 -16.32
C THR A 130 20.22 -25.77 -15.61
N LEU A 131 21.52 -25.45 -15.53
CA LEU A 131 21.99 -24.21 -14.93
C LEU A 131 21.34 -22.97 -15.60
N PRO A 132 21.19 -22.86 -16.93
CA PRO A 132 20.47 -21.74 -17.54
C PRO A 132 19.01 -21.58 -17.09
N GLN A 133 18.31 -22.67 -16.76
CA GLN A 133 16.95 -22.61 -16.20
C GLN A 133 16.98 -22.10 -14.75
N ALA A 134 17.92 -22.59 -13.93
CA ALA A 134 18.11 -22.11 -12.56
C ALA A 134 18.48 -20.61 -12.55
N LEU A 135 19.37 -20.17 -13.44
CA LEU A 135 19.75 -18.76 -13.58
C LEU A 135 18.57 -17.86 -14.02
N ARG A 136 17.60 -18.38 -14.78
CA ARG A 136 16.36 -17.63 -15.07
C ARG A 136 15.49 -17.48 -13.82
N LEU A 137 15.38 -18.52 -12.99
CA LEU A 137 14.68 -18.44 -11.71
C LEU A 137 15.39 -17.48 -10.74
N ILE A 138 16.72 -17.36 -10.80
CA ILE A 138 17.45 -16.32 -10.07
C ILE A 138 17.02 -14.91 -10.49
N VAL A 139 16.77 -14.65 -11.78
CA VAL A 139 16.24 -13.35 -12.21
C VAL A 139 14.85 -13.09 -11.60
N VAL A 140 13.98 -14.10 -11.53
CA VAL A 140 12.68 -14.00 -10.84
C VAL A 140 12.87 -13.74 -9.35
N LEU A 141 13.77 -14.48 -8.70
CA LEU A 141 14.07 -14.32 -7.28
C LEU A 141 14.58 -12.90 -6.97
N GLN A 142 15.43 -12.32 -7.81
CA GLN A 142 15.85 -10.92 -7.67
C GLN A 142 14.66 -9.95 -7.79
N GLY A 143 13.68 -10.23 -8.65
CA GLY A 143 12.43 -9.48 -8.73
C GLY A 143 11.58 -9.63 -7.47
N ALA A 144 11.51 -10.84 -6.92
CA ALA A 144 10.85 -11.13 -5.65
C ALA A 144 11.52 -10.41 -4.48
N HIS A 145 12.86 -10.32 -4.44
CA HIS A 145 13.59 -9.54 -3.44
C HIS A 145 13.35 -8.04 -3.56
N ALA A 146 13.30 -7.53 -4.79
CA ALA A 146 13.07 -6.12 -5.07
C ALA A 146 11.65 -5.67 -4.72
N PHE A 147 10.66 -6.58 -4.75
CA PHE A 147 9.25 -6.26 -4.50
C PHE A 147 8.97 -5.71 -3.09
N PRO A 148 9.26 -6.42 -1.98
CA PRO A 148 9.00 -5.93 -0.63
C PRO A 148 9.84 -4.67 -0.32
N VAL A 149 11.08 -4.59 -0.81
CA VAL A 149 11.95 -3.42 -0.66
C VAL A 149 11.39 -2.20 -1.39
N ALA A 150 10.84 -2.39 -2.59
CA ALA A 150 10.22 -1.30 -3.34
C ALA A 150 8.91 -0.84 -2.69
N LEU A 151 8.13 -1.77 -2.13
CA LEU A 151 6.85 -1.46 -1.48
C LEU A 151 7.03 -0.80 -0.11
N SER A 152 8.03 -1.20 0.70
CA SER A 152 8.25 -0.65 2.04
C SER A 152 8.81 0.77 2.05
N GLY A 153 9.67 1.12 1.09
CA GLY A 153 10.36 2.42 1.07
C GLY A 153 10.04 3.33 -0.11
N GLY A 154 9.33 2.84 -1.13
CA GLY A 154 9.06 3.61 -2.35
C GLY A 154 10.29 4.25 -3.03
N PRO A 155 11.46 3.58 -3.09
CA PRO A 155 12.67 4.17 -3.66
C PRO A 155 12.51 4.50 -5.14
N ARG A 156 13.18 5.56 -5.59
CA ARG A 156 13.33 5.85 -7.02
C ARG A 156 14.07 4.70 -7.71
N HIS A 157 13.83 4.53 -9.01
CA HIS A 157 14.51 3.50 -9.81
C HIS A 157 16.06 3.52 -9.62
N GLY A 158 16.66 4.71 -9.63
CA GLY A 158 18.10 4.88 -9.41
C GLY A 158 18.55 4.65 -7.97
N GLU A 159 17.68 4.83 -6.97
CA GLU A 159 17.98 4.55 -5.56
C GLU A 159 17.99 3.04 -5.29
N LEU A 160 17.04 2.32 -5.88
CA LEU A 160 16.99 0.86 -5.81
C LEU A 160 18.25 0.26 -6.46
N LEU A 161 18.66 0.76 -7.63
CA LEU A 161 19.86 0.30 -8.33
C LEU A 161 21.18 0.55 -7.58
N THR A 162 21.25 1.60 -6.76
CA THR A 162 22.49 1.99 -6.07
C THR A 162 22.67 1.32 -4.71
N MET A 163 21.73 0.48 -4.28
CA MET A 163 21.87 -0.32 -3.06
C MET A 163 23.15 -1.17 -3.12
N GLN A 164 23.83 -1.27 -1.98
CA GLN A 164 25.10 -1.99 -1.84
C GLN A 164 24.97 -3.11 -0.81
N ILE A 165 25.92 -4.04 -0.77
CA ILE A 165 26.00 -4.98 0.35
C ILE A 165 26.28 -4.20 1.63
N GLY A 166 25.62 -4.60 2.72
CA GLY A 166 25.73 -3.95 4.01
C GLY A 166 24.83 -2.71 4.10
N SER A 167 23.83 -2.58 3.21
CA SER A 167 22.87 -1.47 3.28
C SER A 167 21.89 -1.59 4.45
N LEU A 168 21.91 -2.69 5.20
CA LEU A 168 21.07 -2.90 6.39
C LEU A 168 21.69 -2.26 7.62
N GLY A 169 20.94 -1.37 8.27
CA GLY A 169 21.30 -0.72 9.54
C GLY A 169 20.27 -0.98 10.63
N LYS A 170 20.62 -0.64 11.87
CA LYS A 170 19.69 -0.60 13.01
C LYS A 170 19.64 0.81 13.58
N ARG A 171 18.43 1.35 13.74
CA ARG A 171 18.23 2.69 14.31
C ARG A 171 17.03 2.70 15.25
N GLY A 172 17.23 3.14 16.49
CA GLY A 172 16.16 3.24 17.48
C GLY A 172 15.40 1.93 17.73
N GLY A 173 16.08 0.78 17.68
CA GLY A 173 15.47 -0.54 17.87
C GLY A 173 14.77 -1.13 16.63
N SER A 174 14.62 -0.36 15.54
CA SER A 174 14.06 -0.82 14.27
C SER A 174 15.14 -1.05 13.22
N SER A 175 14.93 -2.05 12.35
CA SER A 175 15.81 -2.30 11.21
C SER A 175 15.47 -1.34 10.07
N VAL A 176 16.49 -0.76 9.44
CA VAL A 176 16.37 0.17 8.31
C VAL A 176 17.28 -0.27 7.17
N TYR A 177 16.95 0.10 5.94
CA TYR A 177 17.89 -0.01 4.82
C TYR A 177 18.17 1.37 4.21
N GLU A 178 19.40 1.52 3.75
CA GLU A 178 19.94 2.78 3.23
C GLU A 178 19.99 2.77 1.70
N PHE A 179 19.61 3.89 1.09
CA PHE A 179 19.76 4.13 -0.34
C PHE A 179 20.27 5.54 -0.61
N ARG A 180 20.91 5.73 -1.78
CA ARG A 180 21.51 7.01 -2.17
C ARG A 180 20.76 7.65 -3.32
N THR A 181 20.36 8.90 -3.12
CA THR A 181 19.69 9.74 -4.12
C THR A 181 20.71 10.69 -4.76
N TRP A 182 20.88 10.61 -6.08
CA TRP A 182 21.87 11.42 -6.82
C TRP A 182 21.26 12.57 -7.64
N LYS A 183 19.92 12.63 -7.77
CA LYS A 183 19.26 13.43 -8.82
C LYS A 183 19.17 14.94 -8.51
N PHE A 184 19.52 15.40 -7.30
CA PHE A 184 19.25 16.78 -6.88
C PHE A 184 20.38 17.51 -6.13
N GLU A 185 21.48 16.86 -5.74
CA GLU A 185 22.50 17.48 -4.86
C GLU A 185 23.93 16.96 -5.16
N ASN A 186 24.93 17.70 -4.63
CA ASN A 186 26.40 17.57 -4.73
C ASN A 186 27.01 16.16 -5.02
N PRO A 187 28.25 16.08 -5.54
CA PRO A 187 28.96 14.81 -5.78
C PRO A 187 29.15 14.02 -4.47
N GLY A 188 28.17 13.18 -4.14
CA GLY A 188 28.07 12.41 -2.90
C GLY A 188 26.70 11.75 -2.73
N GLY A 189 25.64 12.40 -3.22
CA GLY A 189 24.26 11.93 -3.11
C GLY A 189 23.72 12.00 -1.67
N ARG A 190 22.40 12.21 -1.52
CA ARG A 190 21.76 12.22 -0.20
C ARG A 190 21.47 10.79 0.24
N GLN A 191 21.97 10.42 1.42
CA GLN A 191 21.65 9.16 2.07
C GLN A 191 20.24 9.26 2.66
N SER A 192 19.37 8.36 2.24
CA SER A 192 18.00 8.25 2.72
C SER A 192 17.80 6.87 3.32
N GLU A 193 16.99 6.80 4.36
CA GLU A 193 16.69 5.59 5.12
C GLU A 193 15.20 5.26 5.00
N ALA A 194 14.88 3.98 4.85
CA ALA A 194 13.51 3.46 4.93
C ALA A 194 13.41 2.32 5.96
N PRO A 195 12.25 2.14 6.60
CA PRO A 195 12.00 1.01 7.48
C PRO A 195 12.13 -0.31 6.72
N ALA A 196 12.75 -1.30 7.36
CA ALA A 196 12.96 -2.64 6.81
C ALA A 196 12.08 -3.67 7.55
N PRO A 197 10.91 -4.05 7.00
CA PRO A 197 10.14 -5.18 7.51
C PRO A 197 10.96 -6.48 7.52
N SER A 198 10.60 -7.43 8.37
CA SER A 198 11.29 -8.73 8.48
C SER A 198 11.49 -9.42 7.12
N ILE A 199 10.46 -9.41 6.27
CA ILE A 199 10.54 -9.99 4.92
C ILE A 199 11.51 -9.23 4.01
N ALA A 200 11.58 -7.89 4.13
CA ALA A 200 12.53 -7.09 3.35
C ALA A 200 13.97 -7.33 3.82
N ILE A 201 14.19 -7.54 5.12
CA ILE A 201 15.49 -7.94 5.68
C ILE A 201 15.91 -9.29 5.10
N GLN A 202 15.02 -10.30 5.15
CA GLN A 202 15.28 -11.62 4.59
C GLN A 202 15.62 -11.55 3.10
N ALA A 203 14.84 -10.78 2.33
CA ALA A 203 15.10 -10.54 0.92
C ALA A 203 16.47 -9.90 0.65
N ILE A 204 16.85 -8.86 1.42
CA ILE A 204 18.15 -8.21 1.27
C ILE A 204 19.28 -9.17 1.63
N LEU A 205 19.18 -9.92 2.73
CA LEU A 205 20.21 -10.90 3.11
C LEU A 205 20.39 -12.02 2.07
N GLN A 206 19.29 -12.53 1.51
CA GLN A 206 19.37 -13.51 0.41
C GLN A 206 19.98 -12.89 -0.85
N GLN A 207 19.65 -11.63 -1.16
CA GLN A 207 20.23 -10.90 -2.27
C GLN A 207 21.74 -10.62 -2.07
N GLU A 208 22.18 -10.30 -0.86
CA GLU A 208 23.59 -10.15 -0.52
C GLU A 208 24.35 -11.46 -0.69
N ARG A 209 23.76 -12.58 -0.24
CA ARG A 209 24.30 -13.92 -0.46
C ARG A 209 24.44 -14.21 -1.96
N LEU A 210 23.39 -13.98 -2.75
CA LEU A 210 23.42 -14.12 -4.20
C LEU A 210 24.54 -13.29 -4.83
N ALA A 211 24.64 -12.01 -4.45
CA ALA A 211 25.64 -11.12 -4.99
C ALA A 211 27.06 -11.62 -4.66
N ASN A 212 27.29 -12.12 -3.44
CA ASN A 212 28.58 -12.70 -3.04
C ASN A 212 28.95 -13.95 -3.84
N ILE A 213 28.00 -14.86 -4.11
CA ILE A 213 28.24 -16.06 -4.93
C ILE A 213 28.75 -15.66 -6.33
N PHE A 214 28.06 -14.74 -7.00
CA PHE A 214 28.44 -14.31 -8.35
C PHE A 214 29.75 -13.52 -8.38
N ARG A 215 30.02 -12.70 -7.36
CA ARG A 215 31.29 -11.95 -7.28
C ARG A 215 32.48 -12.87 -7.10
N ARG A 216 32.37 -13.90 -6.24
CA ARG A 216 33.44 -14.90 -6.07
C ARG A 216 33.71 -15.64 -7.38
N HIS A 217 32.66 -16.12 -8.04
CA HIS A 217 32.78 -16.89 -9.29
C HIS A 217 33.34 -16.09 -10.47
N HIS A 218 32.98 -14.80 -10.57
CA HIS A 218 33.38 -13.93 -11.69
C HIS A 218 34.54 -12.98 -11.37
N GLY A 219 35.02 -12.89 -10.13
CA GLY A 219 36.11 -12.00 -9.73
C GLY A 219 35.78 -10.50 -9.79
N LEU A 220 34.52 -10.12 -9.54
CA LEU A 220 34.03 -8.75 -9.68
C LEU A 220 34.45 -7.85 -8.48
N LYS A 221 34.87 -6.61 -8.77
CA LYS A 221 35.35 -5.64 -7.76
C LYS A 221 34.32 -4.63 -7.23
N GLY A 222 33.08 -4.63 -7.74
CA GLY A 222 32.03 -3.66 -7.36
C GLY A 222 31.16 -4.12 -6.18
N ASN A 223 30.61 -3.20 -5.37
CA ASN A 223 29.79 -3.52 -4.19
C ASN A 223 28.25 -3.44 -4.41
N GLY A 224 27.76 -3.47 -5.65
CA GLY A 224 26.33 -3.31 -5.95
C GLY A 224 25.50 -4.54 -5.58
N LEU A 225 24.35 -4.35 -4.93
CA LEU A 225 23.49 -5.43 -4.42
C LEU A 225 22.87 -6.30 -5.54
N TRP A 226 22.56 -5.70 -6.69
CA TRP A 226 21.90 -6.39 -7.80
C TRP A 226 22.91 -6.95 -8.81
N VAL A 227 22.71 -8.20 -9.23
CA VAL A 227 23.63 -8.90 -10.14
C VAL A 227 22.94 -9.33 -11.43
N SER A 228 23.68 -9.31 -12.54
CA SER A 228 23.20 -9.82 -13.82
C SER A 228 23.85 -11.18 -14.11
N PRO A 229 23.08 -12.29 -14.09
CA PRO A 229 23.63 -13.62 -14.38
C PRO A 229 24.23 -13.76 -15.78
N ARG A 230 23.80 -12.93 -16.73
CA ARG A 230 24.23 -12.97 -18.13
C ARG A 230 25.38 -12.03 -18.45
N TYR A 231 25.48 -10.92 -17.70
CA TYR A 231 26.49 -9.88 -17.91
C TYR A 231 27.03 -9.42 -16.55
N PRO A 232 27.96 -10.18 -15.94
CA PRO A 232 28.42 -9.95 -14.57
C PRO A 232 29.02 -8.55 -14.34
N ASP A 233 29.63 -7.96 -15.37
CA ASP A 233 30.25 -6.63 -15.32
C ASP A 233 29.26 -5.46 -15.48
N LYS A 234 27.98 -5.73 -15.76
CA LYS A 234 26.97 -4.70 -16.02
C LYS A 234 25.92 -4.66 -14.92
N VAL A 235 25.54 -3.45 -14.53
CA VAL A 235 24.39 -3.21 -13.65
C VAL A 235 23.14 -3.80 -14.32
N PRO A 236 22.38 -4.68 -13.63
CA PRO A 236 21.19 -5.28 -14.22
C PRO A 236 20.12 -4.22 -14.48
N SER A 237 19.38 -4.40 -15.58
CA SER A 237 18.17 -3.60 -15.81
C SER A 237 17.06 -4.09 -14.89
N LEU A 238 16.70 -3.31 -13.87
CA LEU A 238 15.57 -3.65 -12.99
C LEU A 238 14.26 -3.77 -13.77
N ALA A 239 14.08 -3.02 -14.85
CA ALA A 239 12.91 -3.17 -15.71
C ALA A 239 12.85 -4.58 -16.33
N HIS A 240 14.00 -5.14 -16.74
CA HIS A 240 14.06 -6.51 -17.23
C HIS A 240 13.80 -7.53 -16.12
N VAL A 241 14.35 -7.31 -14.92
CA VAL A 241 14.12 -8.17 -13.75
C VAL A 241 12.63 -8.20 -13.39
N PHE A 242 12.00 -7.02 -13.32
CA PHE A 242 10.58 -6.89 -13.01
C PHE A 242 9.68 -7.46 -14.11
N ASN A 243 9.97 -7.22 -15.39
CA ASN A 243 9.21 -7.84 -16.48
C ASN A 243 9.35 -9.36 -16.45
N SER A 244 10.56 -9.87 -16.21
CA SER A 244 10.78 -11.32 -16.07
C SER A 244 9.99 -11.88 -14.89
N PHE A 245 9.93 -11.18 -13.76
CA PHE A 245 9.13 -11.58 -12.61
C PHE A 245 7.64 -11.67 -12.96
N VAL A 246 7.08 -10.66 -13.63
CA VAL A 246 5.67 -10.64 -14.05
C VAL A 246 5.37 -11.74 -15.07
N GLU A 247 6.18 -11.82 -16.12
CA GLU A 247 5.99 -12.75 -17.23
C GLU A 247 6.03 -14.19 -16.70
N ILE A 248 7.08 -14.53 -15.94
CA ILE A 248 7.34 -15.91 -15.47
C ILE A 248 6.28 -16.39 -14.48
N LEU A 249 5.74 -15.49 -13.67
CA LEU A 249 4.72 -15.80 -12.68
C LEU A 249 3.28 -15.62 -13.23
N GLY A 250 3.13 -15.23 -14.50
CA GLY A 250 1.81 -15.05 -15.12
C GLY A 250 1.00 -13.89 -14.54
N LEU A 251 1.65 -12.87 -14.00
CA LEU A 251 1.01 -11.72 -13.34
C LEU A 251 0.53 -10.65 -14.34
N GLU A 252 0.75 -10.85 -15.65
CA GLU A 252 0.37 -9.90 -16.72
C GLU A 252 -1.11 -9.54 -16.70
N ARG A 253 -1.98 -10.51 -16.37
CA ARG A 253 -3.44 -10.32 -16.32
C ARG A 253 -3.89 -9.25 -15.33
N TRP A 254 -3.06 -8.97 -14.33
CA TRP A 254 -3.34 -8.02 -13.26
C TRP A 254 -2.70 -6.64 -13.50
N LEU A 255 -1.94 -6.48 -14.60
CA LEU A 255 -1.35 -5.19 -14.98
C LEU A 255 -2.27 -4.47 -15.97
N THR A 256 -2.83 -3.34 -15.54
CA THR A 256 -3.76 -2.54 -16.33
C THR A 256 -3.10 -1.71 -17.43
N ASP A 257 -1.87 -1.24 -17.25
CA ASP A 257 -1.11 -0.47 -18.25
C ASP A 257 0.41 -0.58 -17.98
N GLY A 258 1.14 -1.25 -18.87
CA GLY A 258 2.61 -1.35 -18.86
C GLY A 258 3.21 -2.33 -17.85
N GLY A 259 4.51 -2.56 -17.96
CA GLY A 259 5.28 -3.42 -17.05
C GLY A 259 5.43 -2.84 -15.64
N MET A 260 6.00 -3.64 -14.75
CA MET A 260 6.30 -3.22 -13.39
C MET A 260 7.35 -2.09 -13.38
N ASN A 261 6.99 -0.95 -12.78
CA ASN A 261 7.83 0.25 -12.71
C ASN A 261 7.98 0.72 -11.24
N PRO A 262 9.21 1.02 -10.76
CA PRO A 262 9.45 1.58 -9.42
C PRO A 262 8.59 2.80 -9.07
N HIS A 263 8.26 3.65 -10.04
CA HIS A 263 7.43 4.82 -9.77
C HIS A 263 5.98 4.46 -9.39
N ARG A 264 5.46 3.33 -9.89
CA ARG A 264 4.14 2.82 -9.49
C ARG A 264 4.15 2.28 -8.06
N PHE A 265 5.25 1.69 -7.60
CA PHE A 265 5.39 1.28 -6.19
C PHE A 265 5.30 2.47 -5.26
N ARG A 266 5.98 3.57 -5.58
CA ARG A 266 5.90 4.83 -4.81
C ARG A 266 4.47 5.37 -4.75
N LYS A 267 3.75 5.39 -5.87
CA LYS A 267 2.32 5.78 -5.92
C LYS A 267 1.43 4.84 -5.11
N THR A 268 1.74 3.55 -5.11
CA THR A 268 1.01 2.53 -4.35
C THR A 268 1.22 2.70 -2.85
N LEU A 269 2.46 2.90 -2.41
CA LEU A 269 2.78 3.21 -1.02
C LEU A 269 2.08 4.50 -0.57
N ALA A 270 2.14 5.56 -1.39
CA ALA A 270 1.44 6.80 -1.09
C ALA A 270 -0.08 6.60 -0.94
N ARG A 271 -0.69 5.79 -1.81
CA ARG A 271 -2.11 5.42 -1.70
C ARG A 271 -2.40 4.65 -0.42
N ILE A 272 -1.61 3.64 -0.07
CA ILE A 272 -1.80 2.83 1.15
C ILE A 272 -1.72 3.70 2.40
N VAL A 273 -0.72 4.58 2.48
CA VAL A 273 -0.55 5.51 3.60
C VAL A 273 -1.70 6.51 3.66
N ALA A 274 -2.14 7.05 2.52
CA ALA A 274 -3.29 7.95 2.46
C ALA A 274 -4.60 7.26 2.89
N LEU A 275 -4.85 6.01 2.44
CA LEU A 275 -6.00 5.22 2.88
C LEU A 275 -5.98 5.01 4.40
N ALA A 276 -4.81 4.68 4.96
CA ALA A 276 -4.64 4.51 6.41
C ALA A 276 -4.91 5.83 7.15
N LEU A 277 -4.36 6.94 6.69
CA LEU A 277 -4.58 8.28 7.26
C LEU A 277 -6.04 8.71 7.21
N VAL A 278 -6.74 8.46 6.10
CA VAL A 278 -8.11 8.91 5.92
C VAL A 278 -9.08 8.03 6.70
N HIS A 279 -8.92 6.71 6.68
CA HIS A 279 -9.93 5.78 7.21
C HIS A 279 -9.62 5.21 8.58
N ALA A 280 -8.37 5.30 9.05
CA ALA A 280 -7.93 4.77 10.33
C ALA A 280 -7.19 5.78 11.23
N PRO A 281 -7.54 7.08 11.26
CA PRO A 281 -6.81 8.06 12.07
C PRO A 281 -6.81 7.68 13.57
N LYS A 282 -7.95 7.21 14.08
CA LYS A 282 -8.10 6.71 15.45
C LYS A 282 -7.19 5.51 15.77
N ILE A 283 -7.14 4.51 14.89
CA ILE A 283 -6.29 3.32 15.08
C ILE A 283 -4.82 3.74 15.11
N LEU A 284 -4.43 4.68 14.25
CA LEU A 284 -3.06 5.17 14.21
C LEU A 284 -2.72 5.96 15.48
N MET A 285 -3.62 6.78 16.01
CA MET A 285 -3.42 7.44 17.31
C MET A 285 -3.33 6.44 18.47
N ASP A 286 -4.17 5.40 18.48
CA ASP A 286 -4.16 4.36 19.51
C ASP A 286 -2.84 3.56 19.49
N VAL A 287 -2.37 3.18 18.29
CA VAL A 287 -1.14 2.38 18.13
C VAL A 287 0.12 3.20 18.44
N PHE A 288 0.15 4.49 18.08
CA PHE A 288 1.33 5.33 18.26
C PHE A 288 1.30 6.20 19.51
N GLY A 289 0.17 6.28 20.23
CA GLY A 289 0.07 7.02 21.49
C GLY A 289 0.24 8.54 21.37
N HIS A 290 0.13 9.09 20.15
CA HIS A 290 0.36 10.52 19.89
C HIS A 290 -0.95 11.28 19.73
N ARG A 291 -1.00 12.52 20.26
CA ARG A 291 -2.15 13.43 20.14
C ARG A 291 -2.24 14.14 18.78
N ASP A 292 -1.24 13.99 17.93
CA ASP A 292 -1.13 14.63 16.61
C ASP A 292 -0.77 13.58 15.54
N GLU A 293 -1.75 13.24 14.70
CA GLU A 293 -1.66 12.30 13.59
C GLU A 293 -0.63 12.75 12.54
N GLN A 294 -0.50 14.07 12.32
CA GLN A 294 0.38 14.64 11.29
C GLN A 294 1.84 14.54 11.68
N MET A 295 2.19 14.73 12.95
CA MET A 295 3.58 14.71 13.40
C MET A 295 4.22 13.32 13.39
N THR A 296 3.42 12.24 13.40
CA THR A 296 3.93 10.89 13.61
C THR A 296 4.02 10.10 12.32
N ILE A 297 2.90 9.97 11.61
CA ILE A 297 2.82 9.12 10.43
C ILE A 297 3.66 9.73 9.30
N MET A 298 3.63 11.05 9.16
CA MET A 298 4.44 11.75 8.16
C MET A 298 5.95 11.71 8.46
N ARG A 299 6.37 11.71 9.75
CA ARG A 299 7.80 11.65 10.12
C ARG A 299 8.37 10.24 10.14
N TYR A 300 7.60 9.22 10.53
CA TYR A 300 8.10 7.85 10.65
C TYR A 300 7.94 7.03 9.37
N ILE A 301 6.91 7.28 8.55
CA ILE A 301 6.69 6.51 7.32
C ILE A 301 7.44 7.13 6.13
N LEU A 302 7.63 8.45 6.09
CA LEU A 302 8.14 9.15 4.91
C LEU A 302 9.27 10.13 5.24
N SER A 303 10.51 9.64 5.28
CA SER A 303 11.72 10.47 5.26
C SER A 303 11.90 11.26 3.94
N ASP A 304 11.16 10.91 2.87
CA ASP A 304 11.22 11.55 1.55
C ASP A 304 10.10 12.61 1.39
N PRO A 305 10.45 13.92 1.31
CA PRO A 305 9.49 15.02 1.15
C PRO A 305 8.60 14.90 -0.09
N GLY A 306 9.05 14.19 -1.13
CA GLY A 306 8.28 13.99 -2.34
C GLY A 306 7.20 12.91 -2.20
N ILE A 307 7.36 11.90 -1.33
CA ILE A 307 6.26 10.95 -1.07
C ILE A 307 5.22 11.64 -0.18
N LEU A 308 5.69 12.47 0.75
CA LEU A 308 4.85 13.23 1.65
C LEU A 308 3.86 14.13 0.89
N SER A 309 4.33 14.87 -0.12
CA SER A 309 3.47 15.71 -0.95
C SER A 309 2.46 14.89 -1.75
N GLU A 310 2.86 13.72 -2.27
CA GLU A 310 1.97 12.79 -2.96
C GLU A 310 0.88 12.25 -2.02
N VAL A 311 1.23 11.88 -0.78
CA VAL A 311 0.26 11.44 0.24
C VAL A 311 -0.72 12.56 0.58
N GLN A 312 -0.23 13.77 0.85
CA GLN A 312 -1.09 14.92 1.15
C GLN A 312 -2.08 15.19 0.03
N GLN A 313 -1.64 15.09 -1.22
CA GLN A 313 -2.51 15.27 -2.38
C GLN A 313 -3.60 14.19 -2.43
N VAL A 314 -3.25 12.92 -2.21
CA VAL A 314 -4.23 11.81 -2.21
C VAL A 314 -5.21 11.94 -1.05
N VAL A 315 -4.74 12.28 0.16
CA VAL A 315 -5.59 12.50 1.35
C VAL A 315 -6.62 13.60 1.09
N ARG A 316 -6.19 14.76 0.58
CA ARG A 316 -7.10 15.88 0.26
C ARG A 316 -8.15 15.47 -0.75
N GLU A 317 -7.73 14.79 -1.82
CA GLU A 317 -8.66 14.34 -2.86
C GLU A 317 -9.66 13.30 -2.35
N MET A 318 -9.23 12.36 -1.52
CA MET A 318 -10.12 11.39 -0.88
C MET A 318 -11.17 12.06 0.00
N LEU A 319 -10.79 13.08 0.77
CA LEU A 319 -11.71 13.83 1.62
C LEU A 319 -12.70 14.65 0.78
N ILE A 320 -12.26 15.22 -0.34
CA ILE A 320 -13.15 15.90 -1.30
C ILE A 320 -14.16 14.90 -1.87
N LEU A 321 -13.73 13.72 -2.30
CA LEU A 321 -14.62 12.67 -2.82
C LEU A 321 -15.63 12.18 -1.78
N LYS A 322 -15.22 12.08 -0.50
CA LYS A 322 -16.12 11.82 0.63
C LYS A 322 -17.14 12.96 0.81
N GLY A 323 -16.73 14.20 0.62
CA GLY A 323 -17.64 15.35 0.59
C GLY A 323 -18.66 15.26 -0.56
N VAL A 324 -18.21 14.89 -1.77
CA VAL A 324 -19.09 14.65 -2.93
C VAL A 324 -20.11 13.55 -2.63
N GLU A 325 -19.68 12.44 -2.03
CA GLU A 325 -20.56 11.35 -1.60
C GLU A 325 -21.62 11.84 -0.61
N ALA A 326 -21.20 12.60 0.42
CA ALA A 326 -22.11 13.16 1.42
C ALA A 326 -23.14 14.13 0.81
N ILE A 327 -22.74 14.92 -0.19
CA ILE A 327 -23.62 15.86 -0.89
C ILE A 327 -24.63 15.10 -1.77
N ASN A 328 -24.19 14.08 -2.51
CA ASN A 328 -25.05 13.28 -3.37
C ASN A 328 -26.10 12.48 -2.58
N LYS A 329 -25.72 11.99 -1.40
CA LYS A 329 -26.60 11.22 -0.50
C LYS A 329 -27.14 12.08 0.65
N ALA A 330 -27.24 13.41 0.49
CA ALA A 330 -27.55 14.34 1.59
C ALA A 330 -28.88 14.04 2.31
N ASP A 331 -29.86 13.43 1.62
CA ASP A 331 -31.13 13.04 2.22
C ASP A 331 -30.98 11.84 3.17
N GLU A 332 -30.05 10.93 2.87
CA GLU A 332 -29.80 9.70 3.63
C GLU A 332 -28.80 9.87 4.78
N VAL A 333 -28.00 10.95 4.77
CA VAL A 333 -27.02 11.25 5.83
C VAL A 333 -27.70 11.44 7.19
N GLN A 334 -27.14 10.82 8.23
CA GLN A 334 -27.60 10.91 9.62
C GLN A 334 -26.59 11.67 10.51
N GLY A 335 -26.89 11.79 11.80
CA GLY A 335 -26.08 12.53 12.78
C GLY A 335 -26.53 13.99 12.98
N ALA A 336 -26.05 14.61 14.05
CA ALA A 336 -26.46 15.97 14.44
C ALA A 336 -26.04 17.04 13.40
N GLY A 337 -25.04 16.77 12.57
CA GLY A 337 -24.63 17.66 11.47
C GLY A 337 -25.45 17.53 10.18
N ALA A 338 -26.34 16.53 10.08
CA ALA A 338 -27.06 16.24 8.84
C ALA A 338 -27.98 17.39 8.39
N GLU A 339 -28.71 18.01 9.32
CA GLU A 339 -29.60 19.14 8.99
C GLU A 339 -28.82 20.35 8.47
N LYS A 340 -27.65 20.62 9.06
CA LYS A 340 -26.74 21.68 8.62
C LYS A 340 -26.22 21.41 7.20
N LEU A 341 -25.89 20.15 6.88
CA LEU A 341 -25.50 19.76 5.53
C LEU A 341 -26.66 19.95 4.54
N ARG A 342 -27.86 19.42 4.84
CA ARG A 342 -29.04 19.56 3.98
C ARG A 342 -29.39 21.03 3.73
N GLY A 343 -29.35 21.88 4.76
CA GLY A 343 -29.57 23.31 4.61
C GLY A 343 -28.57 23.98 3.67
N ARG A 344 -27.28 23.60 3.74
CA ARG A 344 -26.23 24.11 2.85
C ARG A 344 -26.40 23.61 1.42
N VAL A 345 -26.74 22.33 1.21
CA VAL A 345 -27.02 21.76 -0.11
C VAL A 345 -28.24 22.43 -0.73
N ALA A 346 -29.32 22.64 0.04
CA ALA A 346 -30.51 23.34 -0.43
C ALA A 346 -30.23 24.80 -0.82
N LEU A 347 -29.40 25.52 -0.05
CA LEU A 347 -28.96 26.87 -0.40
C LEU A 347 -28.14 26.88 -1.69
N PHE A 348 -27.24 25.93 -1.86
CA PHE A 348 -26.43 25.77 -3.06
C PHE A 348 -27.30 25.47 -4.28
N ALA A 349 -28.26 24.54 -4.15
CA ALA A 349 -29.24 24.21 -5.18
C ALA A 349 -30.10 25.42 -5.58
N ARG A 350 -30.51 26.25 -4.61
CA ARG A 350 -31.25 27.50 -4.89
C ARG A 350 -30.44 28.53 -5.67
N ARG A 351 -29.11 28.61 -5.43
CA ARG A 351 -28.23 29.59 -6.09
C ARG A 351 -27.94 29.25 -7.55
N LEU A 352 -27.72 27.97 -7.85
CA LEU A 352 -27.32 27.50 -9.18
C LEU A 352 -28.49 26.92 -9.98
N GLY A 353 -29.63 26.62 -9.35
CA GLY A 353 -30.79 26.03 -10.01
C GLY A 353 -30.45 24.66 -10.59
N LYS A 354 -30.75 24.44 -11.87
CA LYS A 354 -30.55 23.13 -12.53
C LYS A 354 -29.08 22.72 -12.68
N SER A 355 -28.14 23.67 -12.73
CA SER A 355 -26.71 23.36 -12.85
C SER A 355 -26.07 22.96 -11.51
N ALA A 356 -26.77 23.09 -10.38
CA ALA A 356 -26.24 22.70 -9.07
C ALA A 356 -25.86 21.21 -8.99
N LEU A 357 -26.55 20.36 -9.76
CA LEU A 357 -26.33 18.92 -9.80
C LEU A 357 -25.28 18.49 -10.85
N ASP A 358 -24.68 19.45 -11.56
CA ASP A 358 -23.61 19.12 -12.50
C ASP A 358 -22.40 18.58 -11.72
N PRO A 359 -21.74 17.49 -12.17
CA PRO A 359 -20.65 16.86 -11.43
C PRO A 359 -19.50 17.80 -11.05
N GLN A 360 -19.20 18.78 -11.90
CA GLN A 360 -18.16 19.78 -11.65
C GLN A 360 -18.57 20.73 -10.50
N ASN A 361 -19.82 21.20 -10.50
CA ASN A 361 -20.34 22.12 -9.49
C ASN A 361 -20.45 21.44 -8.12
N ILE A 362 -20.86 20.16 -8.09
CA ILE A 362 -20.86 19.35 -6.85
C ILE A 362 -19.44 19.21 -6.31
N ARG A 363 -18.44 18.94 -7.16
CA ARG A 363 -17.05 18.80 -6.73
C ARG A 363 -16.46 20.12 -6.22
N GLU A 364 -16.76 21.23 -6.86
CA GLU A 364 -16.36 22.57 -6.39
C GLU A 364 -17.02 22.93 -5.05
N PHE A 365 -18.29 22.60 -4.88
CA PHE A 365 -18.97 22.76 -3.60
C PHE A 365 -18.37 21.88 -2.50
N ALA A 366 -18.04 20.62 -2.83
CA ALA A 366 -17.34 19.72 -1.92
C ALA A 366 -15.95 20.25 -1.52
N ARG A 367 -15.18 20.80 -2.46
CA ARG A 367 -13.89 21.45 -2.18
C ARG A 367 -14.05 22.61 -1.19
N ALA A 368 -15.02 23.48 -1.40
CA ALA A 368 -15.29 24.59 -0.49
C ALA A 368 -15.73 24.10 0.91
N MET A 369 -16.62 23.11 0.97
CA MET A 369 -17.13 22.54 2.23
C MET A 369 -16.06 21.84 3.06
N THR A 370 -15.09 21.21 2.39
CA THR A 370 -13.97 20.48 3.01
C THR A 370 -12.72 21.34 3.22
N ALA A 371 -12.78 22.64 2.88
CA ALA A 371 -11.62 23.54 2.87
C ALA A 371 -10.43 22.93 2.10
N GLU A 372 -10.66 22.52 0.85
CA GLU A 372 -9.70 21.79 0.00
C GLU A 372 -9.20 20.47 0.63
N GLY A 373 -10.09 19.76 1.34
CA GLY A 373 -9.78 18.48 1.98
C GLY A 373 -8.94 18.61 3.26
N SER A 374 -9.03 19.73 3.98
CA SER A 374 -8.29 19.96 5.23
C SER A 374 -9.16 19.94 6.49
N SER A 375 -10.45 20.28 6.37
CA SER A 375 -11.32 20.43 7.54
C SER A 375 -12.13 19.16 7.88
N TRP A 376 -12.15 18.15 7.02
CA TRP A 376 -12.90 16.92 7.26
C TRP A 376 -11.98 15.76 7.65
N ALA A 377 -12.48 14.83 8.47
CA ALA A 377 -11.78 13.57 8.79
C ALA A 377 -12.78 12.45 9.09
N VAL A 378 -12.44 11.20 8.76
CA VAL A 378 -13.25 10.03 9.14
C VAL A 378 -12.85 9.63 10.55
N VAL A 379 -13.77 9.79 11.50
CA VAL A 379 -13.51 9.50 12.93
C VAL A 379 -13.61 8.00 13.23
N ALA A 380 -14.53 7.33 12.53
CA ALA A 380 -14.81 5.90 12.63
C ALA A 380 -15.51 5.44 11.35
N PRO A 381 -15.62 4.12 11.07
CA PRO A 381 -16.36 3.62 9.91
C PRO A 381 -17.76 4.26 9.82
N GLY A 382 -18.06 4.90 8.69
CA GLY A 382 -19.31 5.63 8.44
C GLY A 382 -19.45 6.99 9.14
N ILE A 383 -18.55 7.38 10.05
CA ILE A 383 -18.64 8.62 10.83
C ILE A 383 -17.58 9.63 10.38
N VAL A 384 -18.03 10.80 9.94
CA VAL A 384 -17.19 11.89 9.43
C VAL A 384 -17.34 13.13 10.31
N CYS A 385 -16.22 13.72 10.71
CA CYS A 385 -16.17 15.04 11.31
C CYS A 385 -16.01 16.09 10.19
N THR A 386 -16.86 17.12 10.17
CA THR A 386 -16.80 18.21 9.18
C THR A 386 -15.92 19.39 9.62
N ASN A 387 -15.39 19.35 10.86
CA ASN A 387 -14.58 20.41 11.45
C ASN A 387 -13.44 19.84 12.31
N PHE A 388 -12.55 19.09 11.67
CA PHE A 388 -11.44 18.41 12.33
C PHE A 388 -10.35 19.38 12.83
N THR A 389 -10.19 20.52 12.17
CA THR A 389 -9.16 21.53 12.51
C THR A 389 -9.43 22.26 13.81
N ASP A 390 -10.68 22.65 14.07
CA ASP A 390 -11.05 23.45 15.25
C ASP A 390 -11.86 22.65 16.29
N GLY A 391 -12.30 21.44 15.93
CA GLY A 391 -13.05 20.56 16.81
C GLY A 391 -14.47 21.04 17.14
N GLY A 392 -14.95 20.62 18.31
CA GLY A 392 -16.36 20.78 18.72
C GLY A 392 -16.58 20.23 20.13
N LEU A 393 -17.67 19.46 20.34
CA LEU A 393 -17.96 18.90 21.67
C LEU A 393 -16.84 17.97 22.20
N CYS A 394 -16.02 17.39 21.32
CA CYS A 394 -14.92 16.49 21.69
C CYS A 394 -13.73 17.18 22.37
N ASN A 395 -13.58 18.49 22.20
CA ASN A 395 -12.50 19.30 22.79
C ASN A 395 -13.03 20.58 23.48
N LYS A 396 -14.35 20.66 23.71
CA LYS A 396 -15.03 21.86 24.21
C LYS A 396 -14.72 23.13 23.40
N GLY A 397 -14.43 23.00 22.11
CA GLY A 397 -14.11 24.11 21.20
C GLY A 397 -12.67 24.64 21.29
N HIS A 398 -11.75 23.92 21.93
CA HIS A 398 -10.35 24.33 22.04
C HIS A 398 -9.40 23.36 21.30
N GLY A 399 -8.74 23.85 20.25
CA GLY A 399 -7.71 23.11 19.51
C GLY A 399 -8.28 22.17 18.45
N GLN A 400 -7.50 21.17 18.02
CA GLN A 400 -7.95 20.19 17.04
C GLN A 400 -8.99 19.23 17.61
N ALA A 401 -9.81 18.67 16.72
CA ALA A 401 -10.80 17.67 17.08
C ALA A 401 -10.12 16.44 17.69
N ASN A 402 -10.72 15.87 18.74
CA ASN A 402 -10.25 14.63 19.34
C ASN A 402 -11.24 13.47 19.04
N PRO A 403 -10.89 12.56 18.11
CA PRO A 403 -11.69 11.38 17.78
C PRO A 403 -12.08 10.49 18.98
N HIS A 404 -11.26 10.40 20.03
CA HIS A 404 -11.55 9.55 21.19
C HIS A 404 -12.77 10.04 21.99
N TYR A 405 -13.04 11.35 21.99
CA TYR A 405 -14.16 11.97 22.70
C TYR A 405 -15.29 12.40 21.75
N CYS A 406 -15.39 11.78 20.57
CA CYS A 406 -16.44 12.10 19.61
C CYS A 406 -17.83 11.79 20.18
N HIS A 407 -18.66 12.82 20.32
CA HIS A 407 -20.00 12.74 20.91
C HIS A 407 -21.10 12.70 19.83
N PRO A 408 -22.13 11.83 19.95
CA PRO A 408 -23.23 11.73 18.97
C PRO A 408 -24.00 13.04 18.72
N ALA A 409 -24.16 13.85 19.77
CA ALA A 409 -24.84 15.15 19.69
C ALA A 409 -24.00 16.28 19.06
N CYS A 410 -22.80 16.00 18.52
CA CYS A 410 -21.94 17.03 17.94
C CYS A 410 -22.42 17.47 16.56
N GLU A 411 -22.69 18.77 16.37
CA GLU A 411 -23.13 19.36 15.10
C GLU A 411 -22.14 19.18 13.93
N ASN A 412 -20.90 18.81 14.23
CA ASN A 412 -19.86 18.55 13.23
C ASN A 412 -19.80 17.07 12.83
N GLN A 413 -20.67 16.21 13.39
CA GLN A 413 -20.70 14.79 13.08
C GLN A 413 -21.72 14.50 11.98
N LEU A 414 -21.25 13.88 10.89
CA LEU A 414 -22.05 13.28 9.84
C LEU A 414 -21.91 11.76 9.88
N ILE A 415 -23.01 11.07 9.63
CA ILE A 415 -23.04 9.62 9.51
C ILE A 415 -23.45 9.33 8.07
N LEU A 416 -22.48 8.87 7.29
CA LEU A 416 -22.70 8.53 5.90
C LEU A 416 -23.53 7.24 5.83
N PRO A 417 -24.47 7.15 4.88
CA PRO A 417 -25.14 5.89 4.60
C PRO A 417 -24.07 4.89 4.13
N ASP A 418 -23.95 3.78 4.84
CA ASP A 418 -23.13 2.66 4.40
C ASP A 418 -23.66 2.18 3.03
N ASP A 419 -22.77 1.90 2.07
CA ASP A 419 -23.16 1.21 0.83
C ASP A 419 -23.94 -0.06 1.20
N GLU A 420 -25.03 -0.35 0.49
CA GLU A 420 -26.09 -1.30 0.91
C GLU A 420 -25.59 -2.71 1.30
N ASP A 421 -24.38 -3.14 0.88
CA ASP A 421 -23.74 -4.39 1.30
C ASP A 421 -22.95 -4.31 2.63
N LYS A 422 -22.58 -3.11 3.09
CA LYS A 422 -21.83 -2.85 4.35
C LYS A 422 -22.69 -2.29 5.48
N ALA A 423 -23.90 -1.79 5.17
CA ALA A 423 -24.86 -1.24 6.13
C ALA A 423 -25.32 -2.23 7.21
N SER A 424 -25.05 -3.52 7.01
CA SER A 424 -25.25 -4.58 8.00
C SER A 424 -24.12 -4.62 9.04
N ARG A 425 -22.84 -4.40 8.71
CA ARG A 425 -21.75 -4.62 9.68
C ARG A 425 -21.65 -3.54 10.76
N SER A 426 -21.68 -2.26 10.41
CA SER A 426 -21.50 -1.18 11.41
C SER A 426 -22.66 -1.15 12.42
N VAL A 427 -23.89 -1.33 11.93
CA VAL A 427 -25.10 -1.39 12.76
C VAL A 427 -25.14 -2.66 13.59
N VAL A 428 -24.85 -3.84 13.01
CA VAL A 428 -24.78 -5.11 13.76
C VAL A 428 -23.69 -5.04 14.83
N GLN A 429 -22.49 -4.59 14.48
CA GLN A 429 -21.38 -4.45 15.43
C GLN A 429 -21.72 -3.45 16.55
N ALA A 430 -22.42 -2.36 16.23
CA ALA A 430 -22.91 -1.41 17.24
C ALA A 430 -23.94 -2.06 18.18
N ILE A 431 -24.87 -2.86 17.64
CA ILE A 431 -25.85 -3.61 18.44
C ILE A 431 -25.14 -4.62 19.34
N GLU A 432 -24.24 -5.44 18.80
CA GLU A 432 -23.44 -6.41 19.54
C GLU A 432 -22.61 -5.73 20.65
N THR A 433 -21.99 -4.59 20.35
CA THR A 433 -21.20 -3.82 21.32
C THR A 433 -22.07 -3.31 22.47
N VAL A 434 -23.27 -2.81 22.18
CA VAL A 434 -24.19 -2.32 23.22
C VAL A 434 -24.74 -3.49 24.04
N GLN A 435 -25.09 -4.62 23.41
CA GLN A 435 -25.54 -5.83 24.11
C GLN A 435 -24.46 -6.35 25.07
N TYR A 436 -23.23 -6.54 24.56
CA TYR A 436 -22.10 -6.98 25.37
C TYR A 436 -21.82 -6.04 26.56
N ASN A 437 -21.84 -4.73 26.32
CA ASN A 437 -21.64 -3.77 27.40
C ASN A 437 -22.81 -3.72 28.39
N LEU A 438 -24.04 -4.02 27.97
CA LEU A 438 -25.19 -4.12 28.87
C LEU A 438 -25.06 -5.34 29.79
N GLU A 439 -24.61 -6.48 29.27
CA GLU A 439 -24.33 -7.69 30.07
C GLU A 439 -23.24 -7.43 31.11
N LEU A 440 -22.11 -6.84 30.68
CA LEU A 440 -21.03 -6.47 31.61
C LEU A 440 -21.47 -5.42 32.63
N LEU A 441 -22.32 -4.47 32.24
CA LEU A 441 -22.88 -3.48 33.14
C LEU A 441 -23.78 -4.14 34.20
N GLU A 442 -24.58 -5.14 33.83
CA GLU A 442 -25.40 -5.89 34.78
C GLU A 442 -24.55 -6.62 35.81
N HIS A 443 -23.46 -7.28 35.38
CA HIS A 443 -22.49 -7.88 36.29
C HIS A 443 -21.82 -6.85 37.21
N ALA A 444 -21.38 -5.72 36.67
CA ALA A 444 -20.78 -4.65 37.46
C ALA A 444 -21.74 -4.06 38.51
N PHE A 445 -23.05 -4.07 38.27
CA PHE A 445 -24.06 -3.69 39.26
C PHE A 445 -24.24 -4.73 40.36
N VAL A 446 -24.10 -6.02 40.06
CA VAL A 446 -24.14 -7.10 41.06
C VAL A 446 -22.91 -7.02 41.96
N ASP A 447 -21.75 -6.71 41.39
CA ASP A 447 -20.46 -6.64 42.09
C ASP A 447 -20.20 -5.27 42.76
N ASP A 448 -21.11 -4.30 42.60
CA ASP A 448 -21.01 -2.90 43.07
C ASP A 448 -19.71 -2.17 42.64
N ASP A 449 -19.19 -2.50 41.46
CA ASP A 449 -17.99 -1.84 40.91
C ASP A 449 -18.36 -0.51 40.24
N VAL A 450 -18.30 0.55 41.03
CA VAL A 450 -18.63 1.93 40.62
C VAL A 450 -17.84 2.38 39.39
N MET A 451 -16.58 1.94 39.23
CA MET A 451 -15.75 2.34 38.10
C MET A 451 -16.20 1.67 36.80
N LEU A 452 -16.44 0.35 36.84
CA LEU A 452 -16.92 -0.39 35.68
C LEU A 452 -18.33 0.06 35.27
N ILE A 453 -19.20 0.35 36.25
CA ILE A 453 -20.53 0.93 36.00
C ILE A 453 -20.41 2.24 35.21
N ALA A 454 -19.52 3.15 35.63
CA ALA A 454 -19.32 4.42 34.94
C ALA A 454 -18.74 4.23 33.54
N GLN A 455 -17.77 3.31 33.38
CA GLN A 455 -17.13 3.00 32.10
C GLN A 455 -18.11 2.44 31.08
N PHE A 456 -18.85 1.38 31.42
CA PHE A 456 -19.79 0.75 30.48
C PHE A 456 -20.96 1.68 30.14
N ARG A 457 -21.45 2.47 31.11
CA ARG A 457 -22.43 3.53 30.83
C ARG A 457 -21.89 4.55 29.81
N GLY A 458 -20.65 4.97 29.96
CA GLY A 458 -19.99 5.88 29.03
C GLY A 458 -19.87 5.28 27.62
N GLN A 459 -19.47 4.02 27.52
CA GLN A 459 -19.35 3.31 26.24
C GLN A 459 -20.70 3.13 25.55
N ILE A 460 -21.75 2.73 26.28
CA ILE A 460 -23.12 2.61 25.74
C ILE A 460 -23.62 3.96 25.22
N LYS A 461 -23.48 5.03 26.03
CA LYS A 461 -23.86 6.39 25.62
C LYS A 461 -23.06 6.91 24.44
N SER A 462 -21.83 6.42 24.23
CA SER A 462 -21.04 6.81 23.08
C SER A 462 -21.58 6.25 21.78
N VAL A 463 -22.31 5.12 21.79
CA VAL A 463 -22.83 4.43 20.60
C VAL A 463 -24.27 4.84 20.30
N LEU A 464 -25.11 4.96 21.33
CA LEU A 464 -26.52 5.36 21.20
C LEU A 464 -26.66 6.81 20.73
N GLY A 465 -27.71 7.10 19.96
CA GLY A 465 -27.92 8.41 19.36
C GLY A 465 -27.12 8.66 18.08
N ARG A 466 -26.42 7.64 17.55
CA ARG A 466 -25.69 7.71 16.28
C ARG A 466 -26.51 7.16 15.11
N TRP A 467 -27.01 5.94 15.23
CA TRP A 467 -27.76 5.29 14.15
C TRP A 467 -29.21 5.08 14.54
N LYS A 468 -30.14 5.52 13.68
CA LYS A 468 -31.57 5.31 13.90
C LYS A 468 -31.94 3.84 14.11
N LYS A 469 -31.40 2.94 13.30
CA LYS A 469 -31.65 1.48 13.41
C LYS A 469 -31.20 0.88 14.74
N VAL A 470 -30.08 1.36 15.29
CA VAL A 470 -29.57 0.90 16.59
C VAL A 470 -30.50 1.40 17.69
N ASP A 471 -30.89 2.67 17.64
CA ASP A 471 -31.80 3.27 18.60
C ASP A 471 -33.19 2.62 18.55
N GLU A 472 -33.71 2.32 17.36
CA GLU A 472 -34.96 1.55 17.16
C GLU A 472 -34.87 0.15 17.79
N TYR A 473 -33.76 -0.55 17.61
CA TYR A 473 -33.53 -1.87 18.20
C TYR A 473 -33.58 -1.84 19.73
N PHE A 474 -32.95 -0.83 20.35
CA PHE A 474 -32.93 -0.70 21.81
C PHE A 474 -34.10 0.10 22.41
N SER A 475 -34.95 0.71 21.59
CA SER A 475 -36.10 1.52 22.04
C SER A 475 -37.07 0.77 22.95
N LYS A 476 -37.11 -0.57 22.85
CA LYS A 476 -37.96 -1.46 23.65
C LYS A 476 -37.20 -2.21 24.75
N SER A 477 -35.90 -1.99 24.91
CA SER A 477 -35.09 -2.70 25.90
C SER A 477 -35.30 -2.12 27.30
N SER A 478 -35.96 -2.90 28.17
CA SER A 478 -36.17 -2.53 29.59
C SER A 478 -34.87 -2.41 30.36
N LEU A 479 -33.86 -3.21 30.02
CA LEU A 479 -32.53 -3.18 30.63
C LEU A 479 -31.80 -1.86 30.37
N LEU A 480 -31.89 -1.33 29.15
CA LEU A 480 -31.25 -0.07 28.79
C LEU A 480 -31.85 1.10 29.60
N THR A 481 -33.17 1.18 29.68
CA THR A 481 -33.88 2.24 30.42
C THR A 481 -33.58 2.19 31.91
N ARG A 482 -33.44 0.98 32.49
CA ARG A 482 -33.13 0.78 33.90
C ARG A 482 -31.67 1.13 34.23
N LEU A 483 -30.72 0.64 33.43
CA LEU A 483 -29.30 0.68 33.77
C LEU A 483 -28.61 1.95 33.28
N VAL A 484 -29.12 2.62 32.25
CA VAL A 484 -28.53 3.82 31.66
C VAL A 484 -29.54 4.99 31.64
N PRO A 485 -29.61 5.79 32.71
CA PRO A 485 -30.52 6.93 32.75
C PRO A 485 -30.07 8.06 31.80
N ASN A 486 -31.05 8.80 31.26
CA ASN A 486 -30.90 9.96 30.36
C ASN A 486 -30.26 9.65 28.99
N VAL A 487 -30.59 8.51 28.39
CA VAL A 487 -30.19 8.21 27.00
C VAL A 487 -31.08 9.00 26.04
N VAL A 488 -30.46 9.74 25.11
CA VAL A 488 -31.14 10.41 24.00
C VAL A 488 -31.09 9.49 22.78
N LEU A 489 -32.23 8.95 22.39
CA LEU A 489 -32.39 8.15 21.18
C LEU A 489 -32.84 9.05 20.03
N LEU A 490 -32.32 8.82 18.82
CA LEU A 490 -32.80 9.45 17.61
C LEU A 490 -34.26 9.00 17.35
N LYS A 491 -35.13 9.95 17.03
CA LYS A 491 -36.51 9.69 16.62
C LYS A 491 -36.63 9.39 15.12
#